data_AF-A0A549TCY8-F1
#
_entry.id   AF-A0A549TCY8-F1
#
_cell.length_a   1.000
_cell.length_b   1.000
_cell.length_c   1.000
_cell.angle_alpha   90.00
_cell.angle_beta   90.00
_cell.angle_gamma   90.00
#
_symmetry.space_group_name_H-M   'P 1'
#
loop_
_entity.id
_entity.type
_entity.pdbx_description
1 polymer ?
#
loop_
_entity_poly.entity_id
_entity_poly.type
_entity_poly.pdbx_seq_one_letter_code
_entity_poly.pdbx_strand_id
1 'polypeptide(L)'
;MSAVFPIEDDPRYRIITASAGQTAFAVAFPFQSAGDVKAFEEDAGEWVEIDDAGYTVTGAGNPSGGTLTFTAGRTGGERILILGLAVLERLTSIVLNGRFSSRATDDELDRNRLIQQELKREIDRAVKASYGETAPTIDLSVPDGSVLIKNGLRLEAGPSSDQISAAQGYAEDAIAAAADALAAANQALAAAAAAAASAASIALPSPAGAGNAGKVLQSSGSAWILDVLAIAQVSGLADALAAKLALAGGVMTGNLAIHKATAQIRLALANGTLPWDIRYDSTTLSFYYNNTQVLRIGQDGNINATVLGDWLSTILGNKAATSQLFGVGQTWQDVTASRAAATWYQNSGSRSIDVCISSASSGGTTRVKCGASIGSAAPVGITGAAGNYSTTVTFAVPPGGYYGLDGPASISLWSEMK
;
A
#
# COMPACT_ATOMS: atom_id res chain seq x y z
N MET A 1 15.83 -7.05 -72.79
CA MET A 1 15.88 -8.28 -71.98
C MET A 1 15.88 -7.83 -70.54
N SER A 2 14.79 -8.06 -69.81
CA SER A 2 14.73 -7.73 -68.38
C SER A 2 15.68 -8.68 -67.67
N ALA A 3 16.79 -8.16 -67.16
CA ALA A 3 17.57 -8.91 -66.19
C ALA A 3 16.80 -8.82 -64.87
N VAL A 4 15.79 -9.68 -64.74
CA VAL A 4 14.98 -9.86 -63.53
C VAL A 4 15.88 -10.56 -62.52
N PHE A 5 16.46 -9.76 -61.63
CA PHE A 5 17.06 -10.29 -60.41
C PHE A 5 15.94 -10.45 -59.37
N PRO A 6 15.94 -11.51 -58.55
CA PRO A 6 15.03 -11.56 -57.42
C PRO A 6 15.25 -10.32 -56.55
N ILE A 7 14.17 -9.68 -56.09
CA ILE A 7 14.28 -8.73 -54.99
C ILE A 7 14.63 -9.56 -53.75
N GLU A 8 15.94 -9.62 -53.47
CA GLU A 8 16.51 -10.28 -52.31
C GLU A 8 15.95 -9.67 -51.02
N ASP A 9 15.93 -10.46 -49.96
CA ASP A 9 15.48 -9.99 -48.65
C ASP A 9 16.45 -8.94 -48.12
N ASP A 10 16.00 -7.69 -48.03
CA ASP A 10 16.76 -6.57 -47.49
C ASP A 10 15.84 -5.80 -46.53
N PRO A 11 16.30 -5.43 -45.32
CA PRO A 11 15.53 -4.58 -44.44
C PRO A 11 15.36 -3.15 -44.99
N ARG A 12 16.04 -2.77 -46.09
CA ARG A 12 15.92 -1.48 -46.78
C ARG A 12 16.16 -0.28 -45.85
N TYR A 13 17.18 -0.38 -45.01
CA TYR A 13 17.75 0.77 -44.30
C TYR A 13 19.26 0.64 -44.17
N ARG A 14 19.96 1.78 -44.05
CA ARG A 14 21.41 1.83 -43.79
C ARG A 14 21.68 2.94 -42.79
N ILE A 15 22.53 2.68 -41.81
CA ILE A 15 23.06 3.71 -40.90
C ILE A 15 24.52 3.93 -41.28
N ILE A 16 24.87 5.18 -41.60
CA ILE A 16 26.19 5.55 -42.10
C ILE A 16 26.72 6.69 -41.24
N THR A 17 27.96 6.57 -40.76
CA THR A 17 28.68 7.68 -40.12
C THR A 17 29.32 8.54 -41.20
N ALA A 18 28.96 9.81 -41.24
CA ALA A 18 29.48 10.77 -42.20
C ALA A 18 30.96 11.08 -41.95
N SER A 19 31.72 11.16 -43.04
CA SER A 19 33.01 11.84 -43.03
C SER A 19 32.82 13.35 -43.16
N ALA A 20 33.76 14.15 -42.65
CA ALA A 20 33.66 15.61 -42.71
C ALA A 20 33.55 16.11 -44.16
N GLY A 21 32.50 16.87 -44.45
CA GLY A 21 32.21 17.40 -45.79
C GLY A 21 31.59 16.39 -46.75
N GLN A 22 31.26 15.17 -46.31
CA GLN A 22 30.63 14.17 -47.17
C GLN A 22 29.21 14.61 -47.57
N THR A 23 28.94 14.65 -48.87
CA THR A 23 27.61 14.99 -49.41
C THR A 23 26.89 13.76 -49.97
N ALA A 24 27.63 12.79 -50.52
CA ALA A 24 27.07 11.61 -51.16
C ALA A 24 27.11 10.38 -50.26
N PHE A 25 25.98 9.70 -50.15
CA PHE A 25 25.77 8.49 -49.37
C PHE A 25 25.14 7.41 -50.26
N ALA A 26 25.67 6.20 -50.21
CA ALA A 26 25.16 5.10 -51.02
C ALA A 26 23.82 4.59 -50.49
N VAL A 27 22.82 4.53 -51.36
CA VAL A 27 21.54 3.84 -51.10
C VAL A 27 21.71 2.41 -51.59
N ALA A 28 22.22 1.53 -50.73
CA ALA A 28 22.61 0.17 -51.09
C ALA A 28 21.44 -0.83 -51.09
N PHE A 29 20.27 -0.41 -51.59
CA PHE A 29 19.08 -1.24 -51.79
C PHE A 29 18.24 -0.69 -52.97
N PRO A 30 17.47 -1.54 -53.67
CA PRO A 30 16.65 -1.09 -54.81
C PRO A 30 15.45 -0.23 -54.36
N PHE A 31 15.09 0.73 -55.21
CA PHE A 31 13.92 1.61 -55.06
C PHE A 31 13.41 2.07 -56.43
N GLN A 32 12.14 2.46 -56.54
CA GLN A 32 11.50 2.76 -57.84
C GLN A 32 11.36 4.26 -58.11
N SER A 33 11.31 5.06 -57.06
CA SER A 33 11.20 6.52 -57.11
C SER A 33 12.08 7.16 -56.04
N ALA A 34 12.55 8.38 -56.30
CA ALA A 34 13.26 9.16 -55.29
C ALA A 34 12.45 9.35 -53.99
N GLY A 35 11.12 9.39 -54.10
CA GLY A 35 10.21 9.48 -52.94
C GLY A 35 10.12 8.21 -52.10
N ASP A 36 10.69 7.08 -52.54
CA ASP A 36 10.71 5.82 -51.78
C ASP A 36 11.87 5.78 -50.76
N VAL A 37 12.66 6.84 -50.64
CA VAL A 37 13.85 6.91 -49.79
C VAL A 37 13.79 8.18 -48.96
N LYS A 38 13.94 8.02 -47.64
CA LYS A 38 14.00 9.10 -46.66
C LYS A 38 15.34 9.10 -45.92
N ALA A 39 15.78 10.29 -45.51
CA ALA A 39 16.96 10.46 -44.69
C ALA A 39 16.59 10.99 -43.30
N PHE A 40 17.27 10.48 -42.29
CA PHE A 40 17.16 10.92 -40.90
C PHE A 40 18.57 11.19 -40.36
N GLU A 41 18.68 12.18 -39.48
CA GLU A 41 19.88 12.43 -38.68
C GLU A 41 19.66 12.03 -37.23
N GLU A 42 20.71 11.51 -36.60
CA GLU A 42 20.67 11.22 -35.16
C GLU A 42 20.92 12.50 -34.36
N ASP A 43 19.94 12.94 -33.58
CA ASP A 43 20.05 14.04 -32.63
C ASP A 43 19.68 13.55 -31.23
N ALA A 44 20.57 13.74 -30.25
CA ALA A 44 20.40 13.29 -28.87
C ALA A 44 19.94 11.81 -28.69
N GLY A 45 20.25 10.93 -29.65
CA GLY A 45 19.86 9.51 -29.64
C GLY A 45 18.50 9.22 -30.30
N GLU A 46 17.84 10.24 -30.84
CA GLU A 46 16.60 10.14 -31.63
C GLU A 46 16.89 10.34 -33.13
N TRP A 47 16.11 9.70 -33.99
CA TRP A 47 16.21 9.88 -35.45
C TRP A 47 15.23 10.96 -35.90
N VAL A 48 15.74 12.10 -36.34
CA VAL A 48 14.96 13.24 -36.83
C VAL A 48 14.95 13.23 -38.36
N GLU A 49 13.76 13.30 -38.97
CA GLU A 49 13.63 13.32 -40.44
C GLU A 49 14.27 14.60 -41.01
N ILE A 50 15.09 14.42 -42.04
CA ILE A 50 15.64 15.53 -42.83
C ILE A 50 14.63 15.86 -43.92
N ASP A 51 14.28 17.14 -44.07
CA ASP A 51 13.39 17.61 -45.13
C ASP A 51 13.89 17.18 -46.53
N ASP A 52 12.96 16.78 -47.40
CA ASP A 52 13.26 16.30 -48.75
C ASP A 52 13.97 17.35 -49.62
N ALA A 53 13.83 18.64 -49.33
CA ALA A 53 14.59 19.70 -50.00
C ALA A 53 16.09 19.72 -49.61
N GLY A 54 16.46 19.05 -48.51
CA GLY A 54 17.82 18.97 -48.00
C GLY A 54 18.73 17.99 -48.76
N TYR A 55 18.17 17.13 -49.60
CA TYR A 55 18.91 16.12 -50.37
C TYR A 55 18.24 15.77 -51.71
N THR A 56 18.98 15.06 -52.54
CA THR A 56 18.47 14.49 -53.80
C THR A 56 18.80 13.01 -53.86
N VAL A 57 17.90 12.21 -54.43
CA VAL A 57 18.09 10.76 -54.58
C VAL A 57 18.13 10.41 -56.07
N THR A 58 19.17 9.69 -56.47
CA THR A 58 19.38 9.27 -57.86
C THR A 58 19.63 7.77 -57.92
N GLY A 59 19.37 7.13 -59.07
CA GLY A 59 19.52 5.67 -59.23
C GLY A 59 18.21 4.87 -59.07
N ALA A 60 17.06 5.53 -59.18
CA ALA A 60 15.76 4.85 -59.21
C ALA A 60 15.70 3.80 -60.33
N GLY A 61 15.16 2.62 -60.02
CA GLY A 61 15.06 1.48 -60.93
C GLY A 61 16.37 0.71 -61.14
N ASN A 62 17.46 1.06 -60.45
CA ASN A 62 18.71 0.30 -60.49
C ASN A 62 18.69 -0.82 -59.41
N PRO A 63 18.92 -2.09 -59.76
CA PRO A 63 18.94 -3.19 -58.80
C PRO A 63 20.03 -3.07 -57.73
N SER A 64 21.14 -2.38 -58.02
CA SER A 64 22.19 -2.10 -57.05
C SER A 64 21.89 -0.90 -56.14
N GLY A 65 20.72 -0.28 -56.31
CA GLY A 65 20.33 0.94 -55.63
C GLY A 65 20.94 2.21 -56.23
N GLY A 66 21.14 3.22 -55.40
CA GLY A 66 21.39 4.58 -55.86
C GLY A 66 22.28 5.40 -54.94
N THR A 67 22.16 6.72 -55.02
CA THR A 67 22.93 7.66 -54.20
C THR A 67 22.03 8.78 -53.71
N LEU A 68 22.09 9.01 -52.40
CA LEU A 68 21.50 10.13 -51.71
C LEU A 68 22.57 11.21 -51.56
N THR A 69 22.31 12.41 -52.08
CA THR A 69 23.25 13.53 -52.08
C THR A 69 22.65 14.71 -51.36
N PHE A 70 23.24 15.12 -50.24
CA PHE A 70 22.85 16.31 -49.50
C PHE A 70 23.30 17.60 -50.20
N THR A 71 22.50 18.66 -50.05
CA THR A 71 22.79 19.99 -50.59
C THR A 71 23.98 20.66 -49.88
N ALA A 72 24.24 20.29 -48.63
CA ALA A 72 25.40 20.72 -47.85
C ALA A 72 26.20 19.50 -47.34
N GLY A 73 27.51 19.67 -47.16
CA GLY A 73 28.38 18.63 -46.61
C GLY A 73 28.05 18.36 -45.14
N ARG A 74 28.02 17.07 -44.78
CA ARG A 74 27.74 16.62 -43.41
C ARG A 74 28.94 16.76 -42.50
N THR A 75 28.70 16.94 -41.21
CA THR A 75 29.79 17.04 -40.23
C THR A 75 30.38 15.66 -39.99
N GLY A 76 31.70 15.59 -39.79
CA GLY A 76 32.36 14.33 -39.48
C GLY A 76 31.85 13.75 -38.17
N GLY A 77 31.45 12.48 -38.19
CA GLY A 77 30.90 11.79 -37.02
C GLY A 77 29.37 11.80 -36.91
N GLU A 78 28.66 12.60 -37.71
CA GLU A 78 27.20 12.56 -37.78
C GLU A 78 26.73 11.18 -38.24
N ARG A 79 25.68 10.65 -37.62
CA ARG A 79 25.05 9.39 -38.03
C ARG A 79 23.81 9.70 -38.87
N ILE A 80 23.79 9.18 -40.08
CA ILE A 80 22.71 9.34 -41.04
C ILE A 80 22.04 7.99 -41.25
N LEU A 81 20.73 7.94 -41.07
CA LEU A 81 19.89 6.80 -41.40
C LEU A 81 19.22 7.06 -42.75
N ILE A 82 19.49 6.19 -43.71
CA ILE A 82 18.78 6.12 -44.98
C ILE A 82 17.75 5.02 -44.87
N LEU A 83 16.48 5.36 -45.04
CA LEU A 83 15.34 4.46 -44.84
C LEU A 83 14.53 4.35 -46.12
N GLY A 84 14.21 3.12 -46.53
CA GLY A 84 13.21 2.83 -47.54
C GLY A 84 11.80 3.01 -46.97
N LEU A 85 11.01 3.85 -47.63
CA LEU A 85 9.59 4.09 -47.38
C LEU A 85 8.87 4.16 -48.73
N ALA A 86 8.59 3.01 -49.33
CA ALA A 86 7.94 2.92 -50.62
C ALA A 86 6.54 3.53 -50.58
N VAL A 87 6.20 4.31 -51.59
CA VAL A 87 4.87 4.92 -51.70
C VAL A 87 3.80 3.82 -51.79
N LEU A 88 2.79 3.88 -50.92
CA LEU A 88 1.73 2.85 -50.83
C LEU A 88 0.70 2.93 -51.97
N GLU A 89 0.67 4.03 -52.71
CA GLU A 89 -0.29 4.26 -53.78
C GLU A 89 -0.01 3.39 -55.00
N ARG A 90 -1.08 2.83 -55.59
CA ARG A 90 -1.00 2.13 -56.87
C ARG A 90 -0.95 3.17 -58.00
N LEU A 91 0.17 3.24 -58.71
CA LEU A 91 0.37 4.22 -59.78
C LEU A 91 -0.24 3.78 -61.11
N THR A 92 -0.41 2.47 -61.33
CA THR A 92 -0.97 1.93 -62.58
C THR A 92 -2.45 1.54 -62.46
N SER A 93 -3.17 1.69 -63.57
CA SER A 93 -4.57 1.26 -63.71
C SER A 93 -4.69 0.34 -64.92
N ILE A 94 -5.12 -0.91 -64.68
CA ILE A 94 -5.36 -1.90 -65.72
C ILE A 94 -6.85 -1.85 -66.05
N VAL A 95 -7.19 -1.43 -67.28
CA VAL A 95 -8.58 -1.38 -67.77
C VAL A 95 -8.98 -2.67 -68.46
N LEU A 96 -10.26 -3.03 -68.36
CA LEU A 96 -10.83 -4.17 -69.07
C LEU A 96 -10.65 -3.99 -70.58
N ASN A 97 -10.12 -5.01 -71.27
CA ASN A 97 -9.76 -4.98 -72.70
C ASN A 97 -8.67 -3.96 -73.09
N GLY A 98 -7.94 -3.41 -72.12
CA GLY A 98 -6.75 -2.60 -72.37
C GLY A 98 -5.55 -3.43 -72.82
N ARG A 99 -4.53 -2.76 -73.37
CA ARG A 99 -3.26 -3.42 -73.70
C ARG A 99 -2.53 -3.81 -72.41
N PHE A 100 -2.30 -5.11 -72.22
CA PHE A 100 -1.49 -5.60 -71.10
C PHE A 100 -0.02 -5.23 -71.30
N SER A 101 0.58 -4.60 -70.29
CA SER A 101 2.01 -4.27 -70.28
C SER A 101 2.68 -5.12 -69.22
N SER A 102 3.56 -6.03 -69.65
CA SER A 102 4.36 -6.84 -68.73
C SER A 102 5.21 -5.96 -67.84
N ARG A 103 5.83 -4.90 -68.38
CA ARG A 103 6.63 -3.94 -67.61
C ARG A 103 5.84 -3.25 -66.51
N ALA A 104 4.66 -2.72 -66.83
CA ALA A 104 3.84 -2.03 -65.82
C ALA A 104 3.36 -3.00 -64.74
N THR A 105 3.15 -4.26 -65.08
CA THR A 105 2.79 -5.30 -64.11
C THR A 105 3.97 -5.67 -63.22
N ASP A 106 5.16 -5.84 -63.81
CA ASP A 106 6.42 -6.11 -63.11
C ASP A 106 6.74 -4.99 -62.11
N ASP A 107 6.66 -3.72 -62.55
CA ASP A 107 6.89 -2.55 -61.71
C ASP A 107 5.93 -2.51 -60.48
N GLU A 108 4.66 -2.91 -60.63
CA GLU A 108 3.72 -2.98 -59.50
C GLU A 108 3.98 -4.19 -58.58
N LEU A 109 4.37 -5.33 -59.13
CA LEU A 109 4.72 -6.51 -58.33
C LEU A 109 5.99 -6.25 -57.51
N ASP A 110 6.97 -5.60 -58.12
CA ASP A 110 8.19 -5.15 -57.44
C ASP A 110 7.85 -4.16 -56.32
N ARG A 111 6.95 -3.20 -56.56
CA ARG A 111 6.50 -2.27 -55.50
C ARG A 111 5.85 -3.02 -54.36
N ASN A 112 4.98 -3.99 -54.65
CA ASN A 112 4.33 -4.78 -53.62
C ASN A 112 5.36 -5.56 -52.79
N ARG A 113 6.39 -6.11 -53.43
CA ARG A 113 7.47 -6.81 -52.74
C ARG A 113 8.30 -5.89 -51.85
N LEU A 114 8.62 -4.70 -52.35
CA LEU A 114 9.31 -3.65 -51.61
C LEU A 114 8.54 -3.22 -50.34
N ILE A 115 7.21 -3.03 -50.46
CA ILE A 115 6.31 -2.73 -49.33
C ILE A 115 6.25 -3.91 -48.34
N GLN A 116 6.21 -5.15 -48.82
CA GLN A 116 6.20 -6.33 -47.93
C GLN A 116 7.48 -6.43 -47.09
N GLN A 117 8.65 -6.12 -47.66
CA GLN A 117 9.92 -6.11 -46.92
C GLN A 117 9.93 -5.02 -45.85
N GLU A 118 9.44 -3.82 -46.18
CA GLU A 118 9.31 -2.73 -45.22
C GLU A 118 8.32 -3.11 -44.10
N LEU A 119 7.13 -3.61 -44.42
CA LEU A 119 6.17 -4.09 -43.43
C LEU A 119 6.76 -5.19 -42.55
N LYS A 120 7.54 -6.12 -43.12
CA LYS A 120 8.25 -7.14 -42.35
C LYS A 120 9.23 -6.50 -41.35
N ARG A 121 10.04 -5.53 -41.78
CA ARG A 121 10.94 -4.76 -40.89
C ARG A 121 10.15 -4.09 -39.76
N GLU A 122 9.04 -3.43 -40.09
CA GLU A 122 8.19 -2.73 -39.12
C GLU A 122 7.57 -3.69 -38.09
N ILE A 123 7.09 -4.85 -38.55
CA ILE A 123 6.51 -5.89 -37.68
C ILE A 123 7.58 -6.54 -36.81
N ASP A 124 8.80 -6.75 -37.32
CA ASP A 124 9.89 -7.37 -36.57
C ASP A 124 10.37 -6.50 -35.41
N ARG A 125 10.26 -5.17 -35.52
CA ARG A 125 10.56 -4.21 -34.45
C ARG A 125 9.38 -3.86 -33.54
N ALA A 126 8.17 -4.30 -33.87
CA ALA A 126 6.98 -4.01 -33.08
C ALA A 126 6.93 -4.80 -31.77
N VAL A 127 6.22 -4.27 -30.78
CA VAL A 127 5.86 -5.00 -29.56
C VAL A 127 4.83 -6.08 -29.89
N LYS A 128 5.15 -7.34 -29.59
CA LYS A 128 4.30 -8.51 -29.89
C LYS A 128 3.67 -9.08 -28.62
N ALA A 129 2.39 -9.47 -28.73
CA ALA A 129 1.74 -10.32 -27.73
C ALA A 129 1.62 -11.76 -28.26
N SER A 130 1.37 -12.68 -27.33
CA SER A 130 1.07 -14.08 -27.64
C SER A 130 -0.19 -14.21 -28.51
N TYR A 131 -0.28 -15.31 -29.26
CA TYR A 131 -1.46 -15.60 -30.07
C TYR A 131 -2.72 -15.68 -29.20
N GLY A 132 -3.78 -14.97 -29.61
CA GLY A 132 -5.04 -14.86 -28.86
C GLY A 132 -5.12 -13.64 -27.93
N GLU A 133 -4.01 -12.94 -27.73
CA GLU A 133 -3.93 -11.77 -26.84
C GLU A 133 -3.84 -10.45 -27.62
N THR A 134 -4.24 -9.35 -26.99
CA THR A 134 -4.07 -8.01 -27.55
C THR A 134 -2.70 -7.44 -27.18
N ALA A 135 -1.94 -6.97 -28.17
CA ALA A 135 -0.62 -6.39 -27.95
C ALA A 135 -0.70 -5.11 -27.10
N PRO A 136 0.17 -4.94 -26.09
CA PRO A 136 0.20 -3.72 -25.32
C PRO A 136 0.83 -2.58 -26.12
N THR A 137 0.45 -1.35 -25.78
CA THR A 137 1.01 -0.11 -26.33
C THR A 137 2.03 0.47 -25.36
N ILE A 138 3.14 1.03 -25.87
CA ILE A 138 4.12 1.74 -25.05
C ILE A 138 3.71 3.21 -24.94
N ASP A 139 3.75 3.76 -23.73
CA ASP A 139 3.53 5.19 -23.52
C ASP A 139 4.71 6.00 -24.09
N LEU A 140 4.42 7.08 -24.81
CA LEU A 140 5.45 7.91 -25.45
C LEU A 140 6.29 8.68 -24.43
N SER A 141 5.81 8.86 -23.20
CA SER A 141 6.48 9.62 -22.15
C SER A 141 7.33 8.78 -21.19
N VAL A 142 7.77 7.58 -21.58
CA VAL A 142 8.63 6.75 -20.70
C VAL A 142 10.07 7.29 -20.72
N PRO A 143 10.61 7.81 -19.60
CA PRO A 143 11.99 8.27 -19.54
C PRO A 143 12.98 7.10 -19.60
N ASP A 144 14.16 7.34 -20.17
CA ASP A 144 15.26 6.36 -20.15
C ASP A 144 15.64 5.97 -18.71
N GLY A 145 16.03 4.71 -18.52
CA GLY A 145 16.32 4.13 -17.20
C GLY A 145 15.08 3.80 -16.33
N SER A 146 13.86 4.07 -16.81
CA SER A 146 12.63 3.68 -16.11
C SER A 146 12.31 2.20 -16.32
N VAL A 147 11.81 1.53 -15.28
CA VAL A 147 11.20 0.20 -15.44
C VAL A 147 9.85 0.35 -16.15
N LEU A 148 9.48 -0.58 -17.01
CA LEU A 148 8.14 -0.61 -17.62
C LEU A 148 7.16 -1.39 -16.75
N ILE A 149 6.04 -0.76 -16.40
CA ILE A 149 4.92 -1.42 -15.72
C ILE A 149 3.79 -1.65 -16.73
N LYS A 150 3.21 -2.85 -16.70
CA LYS A 150 2.02 -3.18 -17.49
C LYS A 150 0.75 -2.83 -16.72
N ASN A 151 0.05 -1.80 -17.17
CA ASN A 151 -1.27 -1.40 -16.67
C ASN A 151 -2.34 -1.66 -17.73
N GLY A 152 -3.03 -2.79 -17.59
CA GLY A 152 -3.94 -3.29 -18.62
C GLY A 152 -3.22 -3.57 -19.94
N LEU A 153 -3.53 -2.78 -20.98
CA LEU A 153 -2.93 -2.81 -22.33
C LEU A 153 -1.92 -1.68 -22.57
N ARG A 154 -1.49 -0.96 -21.53
CA ARG A 154 -0.47 0.09 -21.61
C ARG A 154 0.78 -0.31 -20.85
N LEU A 155 1.95 -0.06 -21.44
CA LEU A 155 3.24 -0.11 -20.77
C LEU A 155 3.60 1.33 -20.41
N GLU A 156 3.57 1.63 -19.12
CA GLU A 156 3.82 2.96 -18.55
C GLU A 156 5.09 2.98 -17.70
N ALA A 157 5.62 4.17 -17.42
CA ALA A 157 6.83 4.33 -16.61
C ALA A 157 6.57 3.94 -15.15
N GLY A 158 7.37 3.00 -14.66
CA GLY A 158 7.44 2.59 -13.28
C GLY A 158 8.51 3.34 -12.48
N PRO A 159 8.80 2.88 -11.25
CA PRO A 159 9.87 3.46 -10.46
C PRO A 159 11.23 3.33 -11.17
N SER A 160 12.10 4.31 -10.96
CA SER A 160 13.46 4.26 -11.50
C SER A 160 14.29 3.15 -10.84
N SER A 161 15.37 2.72 -11.50
CA SER A 161 16.31 1.77 -10.90
C SER A 161 16.78 2.21 -9.51
N ASP A 162 17.03 3.50 -9.34
CA ASP A 162 17.52 4.09 -8.09
C ASP A 162 16.48 3.98 -6.97
N GLN A 163 15.19 4.20 -7.29
CA GLN A 163 14.10 4.05 -6.32
C GLN A 163 13.94 2.59 -5.89
N ILE A 164 14.13 1.63 -6.80
CA ILE A 164 14.07 0.20 -6.48
C ILE A 164 15.27 -0.20 -5.61
N SER A 165 16.48 0.27 -5.94
CA SER A 165 17.69 0.02 -5.14
C SER A 165 17.61 0.65 -3.76
N ALA A 166 17.05 1.85 -3.63
CA ALA A 166 16.88 2.53 -2.35
C ALA A 166 15.81 1.88 -1.45
N ALA A 167 14.83 1.15 -2.03
CA ALA A 167 13.73 0.56 -1.27
C ALA A 167 14.20 -0.45 -0.21
N GLN A 168 15.25 -1.22 -0.48
CA GLN A 168 15.85 -2.13 0.52
C GLN A 168 16.53 -1.35 1.65
N GLY A 169 17.29 -0.31 1.32
CA GLY A 169 17.94 0.55 2.33
C GLY A 169 16.93 1.23 3.25
N TYR A 170 15.84 1.77 2.71
CA TYR A 170 14.77 2.36 3.54
C TYR A 170 14.08 1.34 4.45
N ALA A 171 13.95 0.09 4.03
CA ALA A 171 13.41 -0.97 4.88
C ALA A 171 14.35 -1.33 6.04
N GLU A 172 15.66 -1.39 5.77
CA GLU A 172 16.69 -1.62 6.80
C GLU A 172 16.75 -0.45 7.79
N ASP A 173 16.75 0.80 7.30
CA ASP A 173 16.72 2.00 8.13
C ASP A 173 15.47 2.05 9.02
N ALA A 174 14.30 1.63 8.51
CA ALA A 174 13.07 1.56 9.29
C ALA A 174 13.16 0.51 10.42
N ILE A 175 13.79 -0.63 10.17
CA ILE A 175 14.02 -1.67 11.18
C ILE A 175 15.02 -1.15 12.23
N ALA A 176 16.10 -0.50 11.81
CA ALA A 176 17.09 0.09 12.71
C ALA A 176 16.45 1.16 13.61
N ALA A 177 15.67 2.07 13.02
CA ALA A 177 14.95 3.09 13.78
C ALA A 177 13.95 2.50 14.79
N ALA A 178 13.28 1.39 14.45
CA ALA A 178 12.41 0.68 15.37
C ALA A 178 13.19 0.05 16.55
N ALA A 179 14.37 -0.50 16.28
CA ALA A 179 15.25 -1.05 17.32
C ALA A 179 15.80 0.05 18.25
N ASP A 180 16.23 1.17 17.70
CA ASP A 180 16.70 2.34 18.46
C ASP A 180 15.59 2.93 19.34
N ALA A 181 14.36 3.02 18.82
CA ALA A 181 13.21 3.46 19.59
C ALA A 181 12.91 2.51 20.78
N LEU A 182 13.01 1.20 20.57
CA LEU A 182 12.85 0.21 21.64
C LEU A 182 13.98 0.30 22.68
N ALA A 183 15.22 0.50 22.23
CA ALA A 183 16.36 0.68 23.13
C ALA A 183 16.22 1.95 23.98
N ALA A 184 15.80 3.06 23.37
CA ALA A 184 15.54 4.32 24.08
C ALA A 184 14.42 4.16 25.13
N ALA A 185 13.33 3.46 24.78
CA ALA A 185 12.25 3.18 25.73
C ALA A 185 12.74 2.35 26.93
N ASN A 186 13.57 1.33 26.70
CA ASN A 186 14.15 0.52 27.77
C ASN A 186 15.12 1.31 28.67
N GLN A 187 15.93 2.21 28.09
CA GLN A 187 16.81 3.09 28.87
C GLN A 187 16.01 4.07 29.75
N ALA A 188 14.92 4.63 29.23
CA ALA A 188 14.04 5.49 30.00
C ALA A 188 13.40 4.75 31.19
N LEU A 189 12.96 3.50 30.99
CA LEU A 189 12.43 2.65 32.06
C LEU A 189 13.49 2.34 33.12
N ALA A 190 14.72 2.02 32.71
CA ALA A 190 15.83 1.76 33.63
C ALA A 190 16.22 3.01 34.44
N ALA A 191 16.24 4.18 33.81
CA ALA A 191 16.50 5.46 34.48
C ALA A 191 15.41 5.79 35.52
N ALA A 192 14.13 5.55 35.18
CA ALA A 192 13.02 5.72 36.10
C ALA A 192 13.13 4.78 37.32
N ALA A 193 13.50 3.52 37.11
CA ALA A 193 13.72 2.55 38.19
C ALA A 193 14.89 2.96 39.11
N ALA A 194 16.00 3.45 38.55
CA ALA A 194 17.15 3.92 39.32
C ALA A 194 16.81 5.17 40.17
N ALA A 195 16.03 6.09 39.61
CA ALA A 195 15.56 7.27 40.33
C ALA A 195 14.64 6.88 41.50
N ALA A 196 13.73 5.93 41.30
CA ALA A 196 12.86 5.41 42.37
C ALA A 196 13.66 4.73 43.49
N ALA A 197 14.69 3.93 43.16
CA ALA A 197 15.56 3.30 44.15
C ALA A 197 16.35 4.32 44.99
N SER A 198 16.81 5.40 44.35
CA SER A 198 17.52 6.50 45.02
C SER A 198 16.60 7.35 45.92
N ALA A 199 15.33 7.53 45.55
CA ALA A 199 14.34 8.16 46.42
C ALA A 199 14.02 7.31 47.66
N ALA A 200 13.98 5.98 47.51
CA ALA A 200 13.74 5.04 48.61
C ALA A 200 14.90 5.01 49.63
N SER A 201 16.16 5.18 49.19
CA SER A 201 17.32 5.16 50.09
C SER A 201 17.47 6.44 50.93
N ILE A 202 16.91 7.57 50.49
CA ILE A 202 16.89 8.84 51.24
C ILE A 202 15.86 8.79 52.41
N ALA A 203 14.86 7.92 52.34
CA ALA A 203 13.70 7.93 53.25
C ALA A 203 13.88 7.21 54.60
N LEU A 204 15.07 6.71 54.94
CA LEU A 204 15.33 6.06 56.23
C LEU A 204 16.48 6.74 56.99
N PRO A 205 16.23 7.80 57.78
CA PRO A 205 17.12 8.09 58.91
C PRO A 205 16.99 6.92 59.90
N SER A 206 18.12 6.26 60.20
CA SER A 206 18.18 5.28 61.27
C SER A 206 17.69 5.91 62.59
N PRO A 207 16.96 5.17 63.46
CA PRO A 207 16.59 5.67 64.77
C PRO A 207 17.81 5.59 65.69
N ALA A 208 18.83 6.39 65.40
CA ALA A 208 20.03 6.50 66.22
C ALA A 208 20.21 7.96 66.62
N GLY A 209 19.65 8.31 67.79
CA GLY A 209 19.94 9.56 68.49
C GLY A 209 18.88 10.64 68.33
N ALA A 210 17.71 10.46 68.96
CA ALA A 210 16.80 11.57 69.22
C ALA A 210 17.42 12.51 70.28
N GLY A 211 18.26 13.43 69.81
CA GLY A 211 18.75 14.58 70.56
C GLY A 211 18.24 15.87 69.90
N ASN A 212 17.13 16.39 70.42
CA ASN A 212 16.64 17.77 70.34
C ASN A 212 17.19 18.70 69.23
N ALA A 213 16.40 18.93 68.18
CA ALA A 213 16.15 20.26 67.60
C ALA A 213 15.18 20.17 66.41
N GLY A 214 13.98 20.73 66.55
CA GLY A 214 13.01 20.87 65.45
C GLY A 214 11.61 20.48 65.89
N LYS A 215 10.93 21.43 66.54
CA LYS A 215 9.57 21.33 67.10
C LYS A 215 8.59 20.70 66.11
N VAL A 216 8.38 19.40 66.27
CA VAL A 216 7.16 18.75 65.81
C VAL A 216 6.05 19.18 66.79
N LEU A 217 5.07 19.93 66.30
CA LEU A 217 3.78 20.10 66.97
C LEU A 217 3.03 18.76 66.90
N GLN A 218 3.49 17.79 67.68
CA GLN A 218 2.71 16.60 68.02
C GLN A 218 1.87 17.00 69.24
N SER A 219 0.58 17.29 69.02
CA SER A 219 -0.37 17.43 70.13
C SER A 219 -0.75 16.05 70.61
N SER A 220 0.06 15.49 71.51
CA SER A 220 -0.33 14.41 72.39
C SER A 220 -1.11 15.01 73.56
N GLY A 221 -2.39 14.63 73.68
CA GLY A 221 -3.19 14.90 74.86
C GLY A 221 -4.23 16.00 74.68
N SER A 222 -5.47 15.60 74.93
CA SER A 222 -6.68 16.41 74.94
C SER A 222 -6.56 17.62 75.88
N ALA A 223 -6.45 18.82 75.33
CA ALA A 223 -6.96 20.05 75.95
C ALA A 223 -6.97 21.17 74.90
N TRP A 224 -8.16 21.69 74.61
CA TRP A 224 -8.34 22.93 73.85
C TRP A 224 -7.85 24.09 74.71
N ILE A 225 -6.60 24.52 74.52
CA ILE A 225 -6.17 25.84 74.97
C ILE A 225 -6.25 26.77 73.76
N LEU A 226 -7.37 27.46 73.67
CA LEU A 226 -7.48 28.77 73.03
C LEU A 226 -6.53 29.71 73.78
N ASP A 227 -5.25 29.70 73.43
CA ASP A 227 -4.35 30.78 73.83
C ASP A 227 -4.58 31.92 72.84
N VAL A 228 -5.33 32.90 73.31
CA VAL A 228 -5.64 34.16 72.64
C VAL A 228 -4.33 34.96 72.60
N LEU A 229 -3.44 34.59 71.68
CA LEU A 229 -2.30 35.40 71.29
C LEU A 229 -2.57 36.00 69.90
N ALA A 230 -3.20 37.18 69.93
CA ALA A 230 -3.27 38.15 68.85
C ALA A 230 -3.60 37.60 67.45
N ILE A 231 -4.86 37.24 67.23
CA ILE A 231 -5.49 37.53 65.94
C ILE A 231 -5.58 39.05 65.87
N ALA A 232 -4.50 39.69 65.39
CA ALA A 232 -4.66 40.93 64.67
C ALA A 232 -5.57 40.57 63.49
N GLN A 233 -6.85 40.92 63.60
CA GLN A 233 -7.66 41.13 62.40
C GLN A 233 -6.86 42.09 61.55
N VAL A 234 -6.24 41.61 60.47
CA VAL A 234 -5.80 42.48 59.39
C VAL A 234 -7.09 42.95 58.74
N SER A 235 -7.72 43.96 59.34
CA SER A 235 -8.81 44.71 58.75
C SER A 235 -8.32 45.19 57.40
N GLY A 236 -8.92 44.67 56.33
CA GLY A 236 -8.51 44.94 54.96
C GLY A 236 -7.70 43.84 54.27
N LEU A 237 -7.37 42.69 54.87
CA LEU A 237 -6.79 41.57 54.10
C LEU A 237 -7.81 41.02 53.08
N ALA A 238 -9.08 40.92 53.50
CA ALA A 238 -10.18 40.54 52.62
C ALA A 238 -10.38 41.56 51.50
N ASP A 239 -10.37 42.86 51.83
CA ASP A 239 -10.52 43.94 50.86
C ASP A 239 -9.33 44.05 49.90
N ALA A 240 -8.09 43.87 50.41
CA ALA A 240 -6.87 43.89 49.60
C ALA A 240 -6.77 42.68 48.67
N LEU A 241 -7.24 41.51 49.10
CA LEU A 241 -7.29 40.31 48.27
C LEU A 241 -8.38 40.44 47.19
N ALA A 242 -9.55 41.00 47.55
CA ALA A 242 -10.63 41.29 46.61
C ALA A 242 -10.21 42.33 45.55
N ALA A 243 -9.49 43.38 45.95
CA ALA A 243 -8.97 44.40 45.03
C ALA A 243 -7.90 43.87 44.06
N LYS A 244 -7.09 42.88 44.49
CA LYS A 244 -6.09 42.21 43.64
C LYS A 244 -6.69 41.21 42.64
N LEU A 245 -7.92 40.73 42.88
CA LEU A 245 -8.63 39.79 42.01
C LEU A 245 -9.62 40.45 41.04
N ALA A 246 -9.78 41.77 41.11
CA ALA A 246 -10.61 42.53 40.18
C ALA A 246 -9.84 42.78 38.86
N LEU A 247 -9.77 41.76 37.99
CA LEU A 247 -9.47 41.98 36.58
C LEU A 247 -10.79 42.03 35.81
N ALA A 248 -11.01 43.11 35.08
CA ALA A 248 -12.26 43.40 34.37
C ALA A 248 -12.71 42.21 33.49
N GLY A 249 -13.94 41.74 33.72
CA GLY A 249 -14.65 40.81 32.81
C GLY A 249 -15.15 39.50 33.41
N GLY A 250 -14.77 39.13 34.64
CA GLY A 250 -15.25 37.90 35.29
C GLY A 250 -15.51 38.11 36.78
N VAL A 251 -16.76 38.01 37.21
CA VAL A 251 -17.12 38.01 38.64
C VAL A 251 -17.04 36.57 39.16
N MET A 252 -16.12 36.29 40.08
CA MET A 252 -16.18 35.05 40.86
C MET A 252 -17.27 35.21 41.92
N THR A 253 -18.51 34.84 41.60
CA THR A 253 -19.67 34.94 42.50
C THR A 253 -19.76 33.80 43.54
N GLY A 254 -18.68 33.07 43.78
CA GLY A 254 -18.64 31.94 44.71
C GLY A 254 -17.33 31.87 45.51
N ASN A 255 -17.31 31.04 46.56
CA ASN A 255 -16.13 30.83 47.40
C ASN A 255 -15.05 30.05 46.62
N LEU A 256 -14.08 30.73 46.02
CA LEU A 256 -12.85 30.09 45.54
C LEU A 256 -11.87 29.95 46.72
N ALA A 257 -11.75 28.74 47.26
CA ALA A 257 -10.77 28.41 48.29
C ALA A 257 -9.53 27.77 47.66
N ILE A 258 -8.39 28.48 47.66
CA ILE A 258 -7.09 27.89 47.34
C ILE A 258 -6.56 27.25 48.63
N HIS A 259 -6.71 25.94 48.76
CA HIS A 259 -6.35 25.20 49.96
C HIS A 259 -4.82 24.98 50.03
N LYS A 260 -4.16 25.51 51.07
CA LYS A 260 -2.72 25.28 51.31
C LYS A 260 -2.36 23.84 51.72
N ALA A 261 -3.34 23.08 52.21
CA ALA A 261 -3.14 21.73 52.71
C ALA A 261 -3.44 20.64 51.65
N THR A 262 -4.10 21.01 50.56
CA THR A 262 -4.45 20.12 49.45
C THR A 262 -4.63 21.00 48.23
N ALA A 263 -3.76 20.89 47.22
CA ALA A 263 -3.86 21.69 46.01
C ALA A 263 -5.12 21.30 45.23
N GLN A 264 -6.22 22.02 45.46
CA GLN A 264 -7.51 21.75 44.82
C GLN A 264 -8.22 23.03 44.40
N ILE A 265 -8.97 22.94 43.32
CA ILE A 265 -9.87 23.98 42.81
C ILE A 265 -11.28 23.43 42.88
N ARG A 266 -12.13 24.07 43.70
CA ARG A 266 -13.52 23.68 43.89
C ARG A 266 -14.43 24.67 43.20
N LEU A 267 -15.40 24.17 42.43
CA LEU A 267 -16.42 24.98 41.76
C LEU A 267 -17.75 24.75 42.49
N ALA A 268 -18.17 25.75 43.26
CA ALA A 268 -19.46 25.74 43.95
C ALA A 268 -20.56 26.30 43.06
N LEU A 269 -21.72 25.64 43.07
CA LEU A 269 -22.96 26.25 42.57
C LEU A 269 -23.45 27.31 43.56
N ALA A 270 -24.31 28.23 43.10
CA ALA A 270 -24.88 29.30 43.94
C ALA A 270 -25.64 28.77 45.18
N ASN A 271 -26.07 27.51 45.15
CA ASN A 271 -26.74 26.84 46.27
C ASN A 271 -25.77 26.22 47.30
N GLY A 272 -24.46 26.46 47.18
CA GLY A 272 -23.43 25.92 48.07
C GLY A 272 -23.02 24.46 47.81
N THR A 273 -23.62 23.80 46.81
CA THR A 273 -23.22 22.44 46.41
C THR A 273 -21.90 22.49 45.67
N LEU A 274 -21.03 21.52 45.91
CA LEU A 274 -19.72 21.35 45.26
C LEU A 274 -19.77 20.18 44.27
N PRO A 275 -20.46 20.32 43.12
CA PRO A 275 -20.57 19.23 42.18
C PRO A 275 -19.24 18.92 41.53
N TRP A 276 -18.35 19.90 41.31
CA TRP A 276 -17.08 19.70 40.61
C TRP A 276 -15.89 20.11 41.46
N ASP A 277 -14.88 19.24 41.51
CA ASP A 277 -13.63 19.45 42.25
C ASP A 277 -12.44 18.94 41.42
N ILE A 278 -11.40 19.76 41.28
CA ILE A 278 -10.14 19.41 40.63
C ILE A 278 -9.09 19.31 41.72
N ARG A 279 -8.52 18.13 41.92
CA ARG A 279 -7.51 17.86 42.95
C ARG A 279 -6.19 17.50 42.29
N TYR A 280 -5.13 18.09 42.79
CA TYR A 280 -3.77 17.67 42.51
C TYR A 280 -3.18 17.11 43.81
N ASP A 281 -2.93 15.80 43.82
CA ASP A 281 -2.14 15.16 44.87
C ASP A 281 -0.68 15.03 44.43
N SER A 282 0.17 14.41 45.26
CA SER A 282 1.61 14.32 44.97
C SER A 282 1.94 13.53 43.70
N THR A 283 1.00 12.78 43.13
CA THR A 283 1.26 11.90 41.98
C THR A 283 0.27 12.03 40.83
N THR A 284 -0.88 12.70 41.02
CA THR A 284 -1.95 12.74 40.03
C THR A 284 -2.78 14.01 40.03
N LEU A 285 -3.20 14.40 38.83
CA LEU A 285 -4.29 15.34 38.61
C LEU A 285 -5.60 14.56 38.48
N SER A 286 -6.58 14.89 39.31
CA SER A 286 -7.85 14.18 39.39
C SER A 286 -9.03 15.14 39.32
N PHE A 287 -10.03 14.80 38.52
CA PHE A 287 -11.30 15.50 38.41
C PHE A 287 -12.37 14.69 39.13
N TYR A 288 -13.21 15.34 39.91
CA TYR A 288 -14.28 14.72 40.69
C TYR A 288 -15.63 15.36 40.35
N TYR A 289 -16.67 14.53 40.29
CA TYR A 289 -18.07 14.94 40.29
C TYR A 289 -18.78 14.37 41.53
N ASN A 290 -19.39 15.20 42.38
CA ASN A 290 -20.06 14.79 43.63
C ASN A 290 -19.21 13.83 44.50
N ASN A 291 -17.94 14.17 44.73
CA ASN A 291 -16.93 13.35 45.43
C ASN A 291 -16.56 12.01 44.77
N THR A 292 -17.11 11.67 43.62
CA THR A 292 -16.67 10.54 42.80
C THR A 292 -15.61 11.00 41.83
N GLN A 293 -14.44 10.36 41.81
CA GLN A 293 -13.43 10.63 40.78
C GLN A 293 -14.06 10.31 39.43
N VAL A 294 -13.86 11.16 38.41
CA VAL A 294 -14.36 10.94 37.02
C VAL A 294 -13.22 10.88 35.99
N LEU A 295 -12.06 11.44 36.31
CA LEU A 295 -10.85 11.38 35.48
C LEU A 295 -9.61 11.48 36.37
N ARG A 296 -8.58 10.68 36.07
CA ARG A 296 -7.29 10.69 36.76
C ARG A 296 -6.17 10.65 35.73
N ILE A 297 -5.25 11.61 35.80
CA ILE A 297 -4.06 11.72 34.95
C ILE A 297 -2.84 11.50 35.85
N GLY A 298 -2.07 10.47 35.53
CA GLY A 298 -0.79 10.16 36.16
C GLY A 298 0.33 11.12 35.76
N GLN A 299 1.37 11.19 36.58
CA GLN A 299 2.60 11.94 36.26
C GLN A 299 3.35 11.43 35.02
N ASP A 300 3.08 10.19 34.62
CA ASP A 300 3.53 9.56 33.38
C ASP A 300 2.69 9.96 32.14
N GLY A 301 1.71 10.85 32.32
CA GLY A 301 0.76 11.23 31.26
C GLY A 301 -0.31 10.17 31.00
N ASN A 302 -0.28 9.05 31.72
CA ASN A 302 -1.26 7.99 31.54
C ASN A 302 -2.60 8.37 32.19
N ILE A 303 -3.68 8.13 31.46
CA ILE A 303 -5.04 8.30 31.96
C ILE A 303 -5.46 6.98 32.60
N ASN A 304 -5.70 6.99 33.92
CA ASN A 304 -6.06 5.77 34.64
C ASN A 304 -7.54 5.42 34.39
N ALA A 305 -7.76 4.27 33.75
CA ALA A 305 -9.01 3.81 33.18
C ALA A 305 -10.09 3.35 34.18
N THR A 306 -9.75 3.17 35.46
CA THR A 306 -10.67 2.60 36.47
C THR A 306 -11.97 3.40 36.64
N VAL A 307 -12.01 4.64 36.13
CA VAL A 307 -13.07 5.61 36.35
C VAL A 307 -13.83 5.98 35.06
N LEU A 308 -13.33 5.57 33.89
CA LEU A 308 -13.92 5.89 32.59
C LEU A 308 -15.05 4.93 32.15
N GLY A 309 -15.43 3.96 32.99
CA GLY A 309 -16.60 3.08 32.81
C GLY A 309 -16.87 2.63 31.36
N ASP A 310 -17.80 3.31 30.69
CA ASP A 310 -18.32 3.01 29.34
C ASP A 310 -17.50 3.55 28.16
N TRP A 311 -16.57 4.49 28.36
CA TRP A 311 -15.81 5.06 27.23
C TRP A 311 -14.70 4.13 26.77
N LEU A 312 -14.07 3.41 27.70
CA LEU A 312 -13.05 2.43 27.37
C LEU A 312 -13.65 1.17 26.73
N SER A 313 -14.85 0.74 27.14
CA SER A 313 -15.57 -0.36 26.47
C SER A 313 -15.98 0.00 25.04
N THR A 314 -16.23 1.28 24.75
CA THR A 314 -16.53 1.77 23.39
C THR A 314 -15.27 1.85 22.52
N ILE A 315 -14.15 2.32 23.08
CA ILE A 315 -12.86 2.41 22.37
C ILE A 315 -12.24 1.03 22.14
N LEU A 316 -12.33 0.12 23.12
CA LEU A 316 -11.86 -1.25 23.00
C LEU A 316 -12.87 -2.16 22.29
N GLY A 317 -14.17 -1.90 22.39
CA GLY A 317 -15.24 -2.64 21.69
C GLY A 317 -15.17 -2.48 20.18
N ASN A 318 -14.63 -1.36 19.69
CA ASN A 318 -14.34 -1.16 18.26
C ASN A 318 -13.08 -1.90 17.78
N LYS A 319 -12.28 -2.47 18.69
CA LYS A 319 -11.15 -3.33 18.36
C LYS A 319 -11.45 -4.71 18.93
N ALA A 320 -12.17 -5.53 18.14
CA ALA A 320 -12.36 -6.94 18.47
C ALA A 320 -11.04 -7.51 19.00
N ALA A 321 -11.05 -8.07 20.22
CA ALA A 321 -9.83 -8.62 20.80
C ALA A 321 -9.23 -9.59 19.77
N THR A 322 -7.91 -9.61 19.57
CA THR A 322 -7.28 -10.43 18.53
C THR A 322 -7.64 -11.92 18.66
N SER A 323 -8.01 -12.36 19.86
CA SER A 323 -8.55 -13.70 20.16
C SER A 323 -9.99 -13.96 19.70
N GLN A 324 -10.72 -12.94 19.26
CA GLN A 324 -12.11 -13.01 18.77
C GLN A 324 -12.21 -12.84 17.25
N LEU A 325 -11.10 -12.51 16.58
CA LEU A 325 -11.02 -12.48 15.12
C LEU A 325 -10.99 -13.91 14.57
N PHE A 326 -11.73 -14.12 13.48
CA PHE A 326 -11.83 -15.42 12.83
C PHE A 326 -10.45 -15.95 12.39
N GLY A 327 -10.14 -17.21 12.69
CA GLY A 327 -8.88 -17.87 12.31
C GLY A 327 -7.64 -17.47 13.11
N VAL A 328 -7.70 -16.48 14.02
CA VAL A 328 -6.52 -16.07 14.79
C VAL A 328 -6.24 -17.06 15.92
N GLY A 329 -5.06 -17.69 15.88
CA GLY A 329 -4.59 -18.66 16.87
C GLY A 329 -5.24 -20.05 16.75
N GLN A 330 -5.98 -20.30 15.66
CA GLN A 330 -6.54 -21.60 15.32
C GLN A 330 -5.58 -22.34 14.37
N THR A 331 -5.57 -23.67 14.41
CA THR A 331 -4.77 -24.48 13.48
C THR A 331 -5.65 -25.51 12.77
N TRP A 332 -5.31 -25.82 11.52
CA TRP A 332 -5.96 -26.89 10.78
C TRP A 332 -5.57 -28.24 11.37
N GLN A 333 -6.57 -29.05 11.67
CA GLN A 333 -6.42 -30.41 12.20
C GLN A 333 -7.16 -31.39 11.29
N ASP A 334 -6.44 -32.38 10.77
CA ASP A 334 -7.04 -33.51 10.07
C ASP A 334 -7.77 -34.40 11.09
N VAL A 335 -9.09 -34.47 10.95
CA VAL A 335 -9.99 -35.23 11.80
C VAL A 335 -10.68 -36.35 11.03
N THR A 336 -10.17 -36.72 9.85
CA THR A 336 -10.77 -37.73 8.96
C THR A 336 -11.07 -39.04 9.69
N ALA A 337 -10.13 -39.53 10.51
CA ALA A 337 -10.30 -40.76 11.27
C ALA A 337 -11.34 -40.67 12.41
N SER A 338 -11.72 -39.45 12.82
CA SER A 338 -12.65 -39.18 13.93
C SER A 338 -14.03 -38.70 13.45
N ARG A 339 -14.28 -38.75 12.14
CA ARG A 339 -15.53 -38.30 11.51
C ARG A 339 -16.11 -39.43 10.65
N ALA A 340 -17.44 -39.49 10.60
CA ALA A 340 -18.18 -40.47 9.82
C ALA A 340 -19.22 -39.78 8.93
N ALA A 341 -19.46 -40.36 7.76
CA ALA A 341 -20.58 -39.96 6.90
C ALA A 341 -21.91 -40.27 7.61
N ALA A 342 -22.97 -39.58 7.21
CA ALA A 342 -24.30 -39.62 7.82
C ALA A 342 -24.33 -39.25 9.32
N THR A 343 -23.31 -38.54 9.81
CA THR A 343 -23.21 -38.06 11.20
C THR A 343 -23.02 -36.54 11.21
N TRP A 344 -23.81 -35.85 12.02
CA TRP A 344 -23.72 -34.40 12.24
C TRP A 344 -22.97 -34.09 13.53
N TYR A 345 -22.00 -33.20 13.46
CA TYR A 345 -21.15 -32.75 14.56
C TYR A 345 -21.50 -31.31 14.92
N GLN A 346 -21.42 -30.96 16.20
CA GLN A 346 -21.63 -29.59 16.66
C GLN A 346 -20.28 -28.91 16.93
N ASN A 347 -20.16 -27.64 16.54
CA ASN A 347 -19.10 -26.79 17.05
C ASN A 347 -19.41 -26.41 18.50
N SER A 348 -18.91 -27.20 19.46
CA SER A 348 -19.08 -26.94 20.90
C SER A 348 -18.11 -25.90 21.46
N GLY A 349 -17.25 -25.31 20.63
CA GLY A 349 -16.30 -24.28 21.03
C GLY A 349 -16.97 -22.91 21.22
N SER A 350 -16.24 -21.98 21.83
CA SER A 350 -16.67 -20.58 21.97
C SER A 350 -16.36 -19.71 20.75
N ARG A 351 -15.76 -20.30 19.70
CA ARG A 351 -15.35 -19.60 18.47
C ARG A 351 -15.89 -20.31 17.24
N SER A 352 -16.08 -19.55 16.16
CA SER A 352 -16.35 -20.15 14.85
C SER A 352 -15.15 -20.99 14.41
N ILE A 353 -15.41 -22.05 13.67
CA ILE A 353 -14.38 -22.90 13.05
C ILE A 353 -14.58 -22.89 11.54
N ASP A 354 -13.52 -23.02 10.75
CA ASP A 354 -13.66 -23.42 9.35
C ASP A 354 -13.61 -24.93 9.24
N VAL A 355 -14.50 -25.49 8.43
CA VAL A 355 -14.53 -26.92 8.15
C VAL A 355 -14.35 -27.11 6.67
N CYS A 356 -13.43 -28.02 6.31
CA CYS A 356 -13.20 -28.46 4.95
C CYS A 356 -13.48 -29.96 4.86
N ILE A 357 -14.42 -30.36 4.00
CA ILE A 357 -14.79 -31.75 3.79
C ILE A 357 -14.61 -32.08 2.32
N SER A 358 -13.73 -33.04 2.03
CA SER A 358 -13.58 -33.67 0.73
C SER A 358 -14.18 -35.06 0.77
N SER A 359 -15.09 -35.35 -0.16
CA SER A 359 -15.76 -36.64 -0.26
C SER A 359 -15.84 -37.11 -1.71
N ALA A 360 -15.86 -38.42 -1.89
CA ALA A 360 -16.05 -39.06 -3.18
C ALA A 360 -17.26 -39.98 -3.13
N SER A 361 -18.07 -39.99 -4.19
CA SER A 361 -19.18 -40.95 -4.35
C SER A 361 -18.97 -41.81 -5.59
N SER A 362 -19.31 -43.10 -5.48
CA SER A 362 -19.31 -44.04 -6.61
C SER A 362 -20.67 -44.75 -6.72
N GLY A 363 -21.44 -44.42 -7.77
CA GLY A 363 -22.69 -45.08 -8.16
C GLY A 363 -24.00 -44.56 -7.52
N GLY A 364 -25.02 -44.33 -8.36
CA GLY A 364 -26.45 -44.24 -7.98
C GLY A 364 -26.99 -42.90 -7.43
N THR A 365 -28.33 -42.82 -7.30
CA THR A 365 -29.16 -41.64 -6.96
C THR A 365 -28.94 -41.11 -5.55
N THR A 366 -27.77 -40.55 -5.27
CA THR A 366 -27.46 -40.08 -3.92
C THR A 366 -26.96 -38.65 -3.89
N ARG A 367 -27.74 -37.82 -3.21
CA ARG A 367 -27.46 -36.42 -2.92
C ARG A 367 -26.48 -36.37 -1.76
N VAL A 368 -25.23 -36.06 -2.05
CA VAL A 368 -24.26 -35.70 -1.00
C VAL A 368 -24.63 -34.30 -0.51
N LYS A 369 -24.94 -34.14 0.78
CA LYS A 369 -25.12 -32.81 1.39
C LYS A 369 -23.96 -32.56 2.34
N CYS A 370 -23.25 -31.47 2.12
CA CYS A 370 -22.18 -31.00 2.99
C CYS A 370 -22.43 -29.53 3.29
N GLY A 371 -22.51 -29.17 4.57
CA GLY A 371 -22.88 -27.81 4.96
C GLY A 371 -23.01 -27.64 6.45
N ALA A 372 -23.36 -26.42 6.85
CA ALA A 372 -23.63 -26.06 8.23
C ALA A 372 -25.10 -25.69 8.43
N SER A 373 -25.63 -25.93 9.63
CA SER A 373 -26.92 -25.44 10.09
C SER A 373 -26.81 -24.88 11.51
N ILE A 374 -27.73 -23.98 11.87
CA ILE A 374 -27.92 -23.53 13.25
C ILE A 374 -29.33 -23.96 13.65
N GLY A 375 -29.45 -24.81 14.67
CA GLY A 375 -30.73 -25.38 15.09
C GLY A 375 -31.31 -26.37 14.06
N SER A 376 -32.64 -26.44 13.94
CA SER A 376 -33.35 -27.39 13.07
C SER A 376 -33.45 -26.94 11.60
N ALA A 377 -32.70 -25.93 11.18
CA ALA A 377 -32.74 -25.39 9.83
C ALA A 377 -32.08 -26.34 8.81
N ALA A 378 -32.56 -26.31 7.56
CA ALA A 378 -31.94 -27.05 6.46
C ALA A 378 -30.47 -26.60 6.26
N PRO A 379 -29.54 -27.54 6.00
CA PRO A 379 -28.13 -27.17 5.88
C PRO A 379 -27.88 -26.32 4.63
N VAL A 380 -27.06 -25.27 4.78
CA VAL A 380 -26.54 -24.48 3.66
C VAL A 380 -25.36 -25.23 3.08
N GLY A 381 -25.51 -25.79 1.88
CA GLY A 381 -24.55 -26.75 1.34
C GLY A 381 -24.72 -27.11 -0.12
N ILE A 382 -23.69 -27.71 -0.71
CA ILE A 382 -23.72 -28.22 -2.08
C ILE A 382 -24.41 -29.58 -2.08
N THR A 383 -25.33 -29.77 -3.04
CA THR A 383 -26.02 -31.03 -3.28
C THR A 383 -25.62 -31.59 -4.64
N GLY A 384 -24.92 -32.73 -4.66
CA GLY A 384 -24.57 -33.43 -5.90
C GLY A 384 -25.76 -34.19 -6.51
N ALA A 385 -25.80 -34.28 -7.85
CA ALA A 385 -26.71 -35.18 -8.57
C ALA A 385 -26.19 -36.64 -8.54
N ALA A 386 -27.02 -37.59 -9.02
CA ALA A 386 -26.64 -39.00 -9.11
C ALA A 386 -25.43 -39.20 -10.04
N GLY A 387 -24.32 -39.76 -9.55
CA GLY A 387 -23.14 -40.03 -10.38
C GLY A 387 -21.83 -40.14 -9.59
N ASN A 388 -20.72 -40.21 -10.33
CA ASN A 388 -19.38 -40.30 -9.78
C ASN A 388 -18.75 -38.92 -9.72
N TYR A 389 -18.64 -38.36 -8.51
CA TYR A 389 -18.09 -37.02 -8.30
C TYR A 389 -17.19 -37.00 -7.07
N SER A 390 -16.18 -36.14 -7.11
CA SER A 390 -15.41 -35.72 -5.94
C SER A 390 -15.82 -34.29 -5.60
N THR A 391 -16.25 -34.05 -4.37
CA THR A 391 -16.67 -32.73 -3.90
C THR A 391 -15.85 -32.31 -2.69
N THR A 392 -15.35 -31.09 -2.74
CA THR A 392 -14.71 -30.43 -1.59
C THR A 392 -15.50 -29.17 -1.27
N VAL A 393 -15.93 -29.03 -0.03
CA VAL A 393 -16.64 -27.84 0.44
C VAL A 393 -15.98 -27.32 1.70
N THR A 394 -15.78 -26.01 1.72
CA THR A 394 -15.25 -25.28 2.86
C THR A 394 -16.29 -24.27 3.32
N PHE A 395 -16.58 -24.26 4.62
CA PHE A 395 -17.56 -23.35 5.20
C PHE A 395 -17.23 -23.06 6.67
N ALA A 396 -17.61 -21.86 7.13
CA ALA A 396 -17.51 -21.46 8.52
C ALA A 396 -18.71 -21.98 9.32
N VAL A 397 -18.44 -22.55 10.49
CA VAL A 397 -19.44 -23.05 11.43
C VAL A 397 -19.37 -22.23 12.72
N PRO A 398 -20.41 -21.43 13.03
CA PRO A 398 -20.43 -20.64 14.26
C PRO A 398 -20.55 -21.53 15.52
N PRO A 399 -20.24 -21.00 16.72
CA PRO A 399 -20.49 -21.68 17.98
C PRO A 399 -21.93 -22.20 18.08
N GLY A 400 -22.09 -23.46 18.46
CA GLY A 400 -23.38 -24.13 18.56
C GLY A 400 -23.96 -24.58 17.21
N GLY A 401 -23.34 -24.23 16.08
CA GLY A 401 -23.72 -24.70 14.75
C GLY A 401 -23.37 -26.17 14.53
N TYR A 402 -24.17 -26.85 13.71
CA TYR A 402 -23.97 -28.24 13.30
C TYR A 402 -23.40 -28.31 11.89
N TYR A 403 -22.57 -29.31 11.62
CA TYR A 403 -21.98 -29.57 10.31
C TYR A 403 -21.81 -31.06 10.08
N GLY A 404 -21.86 -31.48 8.82
CA GLY A 404 -21.81 -32.90 8.51
C GLY A 404 -21.72 -33.19 7.02
N LEU A 405 -21.46 -34.46 6.72
CA LEU A 405 -21.58 -35.05 5.41
C LEU A 405 -22.73 -36.05 5.45
N ASP A 406 -23.77 -35.83 4.67
CA ASP A 406 -24.94 -36.71 4.57
C ASP A 406 -24.96 -37.41 3.19
N GLY A 407 -25.30 -38.70 3.17
CA GLY A 407 -25.26 -39.59 1.98
C GLY A 407 -24.14 -40.66 2.02
N PRO A 408 -24.15 -41.66 1.11
CA PRO A 408 -23.22 -42.80 1.11
C PRO A 408 -21.84 -42.47 0.50
N ALA A 409 -21.34 -41.25 0.67
CA ALA A 409 -20.04 -40.84 0.17
C ALA A 409 -18.91 -41.31 1.10
N SER A 410 -17.76 -41.68 0.53
CA SER A 410 -16.56 -41.91 1.31
C SER A 410 -15.88 -40.59 1.63
N ILE A 411 -15.45 -40.42 2.87
CA ILE A 411 -14.67 -39.25 3.30
C ILE A 411 -13.25 -39.45 2.80
N SER A 412 -12.78 -38.53 1.95
CA SER A 412 -11.39 -38.50 1.47
C SER A 412 -10.51 -37.63 2.36
N LEU A 413 -11.06 -36.54 2.89
CA LEU A 413 -10.41 -35.66 3.86
C LEU A 413 -11.48 -34.92 4.66
N TRP A 414 -11.24 -34.76 5.95
CA TRP A 414 -12.02 -33.87 6.81
C TRP A 414 -11.07 -33.10 7.71
N SER A 415 -11.04 -31.78 7.55
CA SER A 415 -10.18 -30.88 8.31
C SER A 415 -10.98 -29.80 9.00
N GLU A 416 -10.58 -29.46 10.23
CA GLU A 416 -11.19 -28.41 11.05
C GLU A 416 -10.12 -27.42 11.46
N MET A 417 -10.34 -26.12 11.21
CA MET A 417 -9.54 -25.04 11.76
C MET A 417 -10.16 -24.58 13.08
N LYS A 418 -9.56 -24.96 14.20
CA LYS A 418 -10.13 -24.70 15.53
C LYS A 418 -9.14 -24.15 16.55
#